data_AF-A0A8D9MHI8-F1
#
_entry.id   AF-A0A8D9MHI8-F1
#
_cell.length_a   1.000
_cell.length_b   1.000
_cell.length_c   1.000
_cell.angle_alpha   90.00
_cell.angle_beta   90.00
_cell.angle_gamma   90.00
#
_symmetry.space_group_name_H-M   'P 1'
#
loop_
_entity.id
_entity.type
_entity.pdbx_description
1 polymer ?
#
loop_
_entity_poly.entity_id
_entity_poly.type
_entity_poly.pdbx_seq_one_letter_code
_entity_poly.pdbx_strand_id
1 'polypeptide(L)'
;MENMLQHSTCQSFGTDCKELIAMIKDPQAWPNMLPDFKIMHVPRTRNQISDFLAKTARSFHRELLFIGCSIPVWLPRPPQV
;
A
#
# COMPACT_ATOMS: atom_id res chain seq x y z
N MET A 1 6.89 17.81 -8.99
CA MET A 1 6.94 16.63 -8.11
C MET A 1 7.62 15.54 -8.91
N GLU A 2 8.91 15.33 -8.68
CA GLU A 2 9.65 14.23 -9.33
C GLU A 2 9.17 12.91 -8.72
N ASN A 3 8.79 11.97 -9.57
CA ASN A 3 8.33 10.67 -9.12
C ASN A 3 9.55 9.76 -8.92
N MET A 4 9.72 9.21 -7.73
CA MET A 4 10.76 8.22 -7.40
C MET A 4 10.82 7.04 -8.39
N LEU A 5 9.70 6.74 -9.07
CA LEU A 5 9.62 5.73 -10.12
C LEU A 5 10.46 6.05 -11.36
N GLN A 6 10.79 7.32 -11.64
CA GLN A 6 11.64 7.69 -12.77
C GLN A 6 13.13 7.34 -12.57
N HIS A 7 13.55 7.08 -11.33
CA HIS A 7 14.96 6.82 -10.99
C HIS A 7 15.24 5.38 -10.57
N SER A 8 14.21 4.55 -10.42
CA SER A 8 14.35 3.17 -9.95
C SER A 8 14.19 2.18 -11.10
N THR A 9 15.28 1.49 -11.46
CA THR A 9 15.23 0.27 -12.29
C THR A 9 14.63 -0.93 -11.52
N CYS A 10 14.34 -0.77 -10.22
CA CYS A 10 13.72 -1.82 -9.42
C CYS A 10 12.23 -1.94 -9.78
N GLN A 11 11.93 -2.97 -10.56
CA GLN A 11 10.58 -3.39 -10.92
C GLN A 11 9.98 -4.40 -9.93
N SER A 12 10.74 -4.81 -8.90
CA SER A 12 10.31 -5.84 -7.95
C SER A 12 9.91 -5.27 -6.60
N PHE A 13 8.69 -5.54 -6.16
CA PHE A 13 8.12 -5.01 -4.92
C PHE A 13 7.69 -6.16 -4.00
N GLY A 14 7.97 -6.03 -2.70
CA GLY A 14 7.56 -6.99 -1.68
C GLY A 14 6.29 -6.55 -0.96
N THR A 15 5.36 -7.47 -0.71
CA THR A 15 4.19 -7.24 0.15
C THR A 15 3.90 -8.43 1.06
N ASP A 16 3.47 -8.18 2.30
CA ASP A 16 2.95 -9.20 3.23
C ASP A 16 1.41 -9.27 3.24
N CYS A 17 0.72 -8.46 2.43
CA CYS A 17 -0.74 -8.45 2.32
C CYS A 17 -1.22 -9.67 1.51
N LYS A 18 -1.95 -10.57 2.18
CA LYS A 18 -2.43 -11.83 1.59
C LYS A 18 -3.48 -11.59 0.52
N GLU A 19 -4.35 -10.61 0.73
CA GLU A 19 -5.43 -10.23 -0.19
C GLU A 19 -4.84 -9.69 -1.49
N LEU A 20 -3.80 -8.85 -1.40
CA LEU A 20 -3.10 -8.35 -2.59
C LEU A 20 -2.44 -9.48 -3.38
N ILE A 21 -1.77 -10.41 -2.70
CA ILE A 21 -1.18 -11.58 -3.35
C ILE A 21 -2.26 -12.47 -4.00
N ALA A 22 -3.43 -12.61 -3.38
CA ALA A 22 -4.55 -13.35 -3.96
C ALA A 22 -5.07 -12.66 -5.22
N MET A 23 -5.25 -11.33 -5.21
CA MET A 23 -5.66 -10.56 -6.39
C MET A 23 -4.66 -10.67 -7.53
N ILE A 24 -3.34 -10.60 -7.26
CA ILE A 24 -2.31 -10.75 -8.30
C ILE A 24 -2.33 -12.15 -8.93
N LYS A 25 -2.64 -13.18 -8.14
CA LYS A 25 -2.74 -14.56 -8.62
C LYS A 25 -3.99 -14.84 -9.44
N ASP A 26 -5.04 -14.02 -9.28
CA ASP A 26 -6.27 -14.08 -10.05
C ASP A 26 -6.38 -12.85 -10.97
N PRO A 27 -5.91 -12.94 -12.22
CA PRO A 27 -5.93 -11.81 -13.15
C PRO A 27 -7.32 -11.22 -13.42
N GLN A 28 -8.40 -11.94 -13.15
CA GLN A 28 -9.76 -11.41 -13.29
C GLN A 28 -10.15 -10.49 -12.12
N ALA A 29 -9.53 -10.66 -10.96
CA ALA A 29 -9.72 -9.82 -9.78
C ALA A 29 -8.78 -8.60 -9.76
N TRP A 30 -7.77 -8.56 -10.62
CA TRP A 30 -6.82 -7.45 -10.73
C TRP A 30 -6.99 -6.71 -12.06
N PRO A 31 -7.52 -5.47 -12.07
CA PRO A 31 -7.49 -4.65 -13.27
C PRO A 31 -6.04 -4.48 -13.72
N ASN A 32 -5.80 -4.54 -15.04
CA ASN A 32 -4.49 -4.60 -15.73
C ASN A 32 -3.64 -3.31 -15.55
N MET A 33 -3.50 -2.84 -14.31
CA MET A 33 -3.07 -1.50 -13.94
C MET A 33 -1.55 -1.33 -14.01
N LEU A 34 -0.78 -2.42 -13.99
CA LEU A 34 0.67 -2.39 -13.78
C LEU A 34 1.37 -3.58 -14.47
N PRO A 35 1.48 -3.59 -15.82
CA PRO A 35 2.06 -4.71 -16.57
C PRO A 35 3.55 -4.97 -16.28
N ASP A 36 4.29 -3.93 -15.87
CA ASP A 36 5.76 -4.01 -15.72
C ASP A 36 6.24 -4.25 -14.27
N PHE A 37 5.33 -4.50 -13.33
CA PHE A 37 5.66 -4.62 -11.90
C PHE A 37 5.65 -6.08 -11.47
N LYS A 38 6.76 -6.53 -10.87
CA LYS A 38 6.86 -7.86 -10.24
C LYS A 38 6.59 -7.74 -8.73
N ILE A 39 5.38 -8.05 -8.32
CA ILE A 39 5.02 -8.08 -6.89
C ILE A 39 5.26 -9.49 -6.33
N MET A 40 5.96 -9.59 -5.20
CA MET A 40 6.28 -10.86 -4.53
C MET A 40 5.81 -10.85 -3.08
N HIS A 41 5.40 -12.02 -2.59
CA HIS A 41 5.07 -12.18 -1.18
C HIS A 41 6.33 -12.16 -0.31
N VAL A 42 6.32 -11.34 0.73
CA VAL A 42 7.34 -11.35 1.79
C VAL A 42 6.67 -11.70 3.12
N PRO A 43 7.25 -12.60 3.94
CA PRO A 43 6.71 -12.85 5.28
C PRO A 43 6.67 -11.56 6.11
N ARG A 44 5.60 -11.39 6.90
CA ARG A 44 5.43 -10.20 7.76
C ARG A 44 6.61 -9.94 8.70
N THR A 45 7.26 -11.00 9.18
CA THR A 45 8.48 -10.91 10.00
C THR A 45 9.67 -10.27 9.27
N ARG A 46 9.65 -10.26 7.93
CA ARG A 46 10.65 -9.61 7.07
C ARG A 46 10.20 -8.24 6.55
N ASN A 47 8.94 -7.83 6.79
CA ASN A 47 8.39 -6.55 6.35
C ASN A 47 8.29 -5.51 7.48
N GLN A 48 9.14 -5.62 8.51
CA GLN A 48 9.07 -4.83 9.73
C GLN A 48 9.25 -3.33 9.49
N ILE A 49 10.15 -2.95 8.56
CA ILE A 49 10.40 -1.54 8.23
C ILE A 49 9.15 -0.90 7.63
N SER A 50 8.54 -1.54 6.63
CA SER A 50 7.32 -1.04 6.00
C SER A 50 6.17 -0.92 7.01
N ASP A 51 6.00 -1.93 7.87
CA ASP A 51 4.97 -1.92 8.91
C ASP A 51 5.20 -0.77 9.92
N PHE A 52 6.44 -0.56 10.36
CA PHE A 52 6.81 0.54 11.24
C PHE A 52 6.52 1.90 10.60
N LEU A 53 6.92 2.10 9.34
CA LEU A 53 6.67 3.33 8.60
C LEU A 53 5.17 3.58 8.43
N ALA A 54 4.38 2.57 8.07
CA ALA A 54 2.94 2.69 7.92
C ALA A 54 2.23 2.99 9.26
N LYS A 55 2.68 2.41 10.38
CA LYS A 55 2.17 2.73 11.72
C LYS A 55 2.52 4.15 12.13
N THR A 56 3.77 4.57 11.90
CA THR A 56 4.25 5.92 12.21
C THR A 56 3.50 6.96 11.39
N ALA A 57 3.33 6.72 10.09
CA ALA A 57 2.57 7.59 9.19
C ALA A 57 1.12 7.79 9.68
N ARG A 58 0.47 6.71 10.13
CA ARG A 58 -0.90 6.76 10.70
C ARG A 58 -0.99 7.51 12.02
N SER A 59 0.09 7.58 12.79
CA SER A 59 0.10 8.28 14.09
C SER A 59 0.16 9.81 13.95
N PHE A 60 0.65 10.32 12.81
CA PHE A 60 0.69 11.76 12.58
C PHE A 60 -0.72 12.32 12.46
N HIS A 61 -1.02 13.35 13.24
CA HIS A 61 -2.23 14.15 13.08
C HIS A 61 -2.07 15.05 11.85
N ARG A 62 -2.49 14.51 10.69
CA ARG A 62 -2.55 15.24 9.42
C ARG A 62 -3.90 15.00 8.78
N GLU A 63 -4.45 16.02 8.14
CA GLU A 63 -5.61 15.86 7.27
C GLU A 63 -5.23 14.98 6.09
N LEU A 64 -5.80 13.78 6.04
CA LEU A 64 -5.62 12.85 4.93
C LEU A 64 -6.80 13.01 3.97
N LEU A 65 -6.49 13.37 2.72
CA LEU A 65 -7.46 13.40 1.64
C LEU A 65 -7.48 12.02 0.98
N PHE A 66 -8.61 11.34 1.05
CA PHE A 66 -8.82 10.05 0.39
C PHE A 66 -9.45 10.28 -0.98
N ILE A 67 -8.72 9.91 -2.04
CA ILE A 67 -9.27 9.88 -3.39
C ILE A 67 -9.84 8.47 -3.60
N GLY A 68 -11.13 8.29 -3.31
CA GLY A 68 -11.82 6.98 -3.36
C GLY A 68 -13.13 6.93 -2.56
N CYS A 69 -13.83 5.79 -2.59
CA CYS A 69 -15.24 5.70 -2.17
C CYS A 69 -15.50 5.75 -0.65
N SER A 70 -14.51 5.56 0.23
CA SER A 70 -14.75 5.55 1.69
C SER A 70 -13.49 5.75 2.52
N ILE A 71 -13.63 6.44 3.66
CA ILE A 71 -12.58 6.48 4.71
C ILE A 71 -12.43 5.06 5.29
N PRO A 72 -11.21 4.50 5.39
CA PRO A 72 -11.02 3.17 5.96
C PRO A 72 -11.47 3.10 7.41
N VAL A 73 -12.21 2.05 7.78
CA VAL A 73 -12.81 1.87 9.12
C VAL A 73 -11.80 1.83 10.27
N TRP A 74 -10.54 1.51 9.97
CA TRP A 74 -9.45 1.45 10.94
C TRP A 74 -8.79 2.81 11.21
N LEU A 75 -9.14 3.87 10.48
CA LEU A 75 -8.62 5.21 10.69
C LEU A 75 -9.39 5.89 11.85
N PRO A 76 -8.70 6.53 12.81
CA PRO A 76 -9.36 7.30 13.86
C PRO A 76 -10.23 8.40 13.22
N ARG A 77 -11.50 8.48 13.61
CA ARG A 77 -12.35 9.60 13.21
C ARG A 77 -11.84 10.87 13.88
N PRO A 78 -11.79 12.01 13.17
CA PRO A 78 -11.56 13.29 13.82
C PRO A 78 -12.61 13.49 14.94
N PRO A 79 -12.26 14.20 16.03
CA PRO A 79 -13.24 14.59 17.03
C PRO A 79 -14.42 15.28 16.35
N GLN A 80 -15.62 14.74 16.52
CA GLN A 80 -16.84 15.41 16.10
C GLN A 80 -17.11 16.51 17.12
N VAL A 81 -17.10 17.77 16.68
CA VAL A 81 -17.42 18.95 17.49
C VAL A 81 -18.92 19.00 17.78
#